data_AF-A0A242CJI3-F1
#
_entry.id   AF-A0A242CJI3-F1
#
_cell.length_a   1.000
_cell.length_b   1.000
_cell.length_c   1.000
_cell.angle_alpha   90.00
_cell.angle_beta   90.00
_cell.angle_gamma   90.00
#
_symmetry.space_group_name_H-M   'P 1'
#
loop_
_entity.id
_entity.type
_entity.pdbx_description
1 polymer ?
#
loop_
_entity_poly.entity_id
_entity_poly.type
_entity_poly.pdbx_seq_one_letter_code
_entity_poly.pdbx_strand_id
1 'polypeptide(L)'
;MSNPFKVIIHQINKEITGTSKKELNIHQKKALFNQTKMYIFLQDFIQKLEPYLEMDEQIKAYLPLTTDGQNVSAVGLGLLGMYHPESEEAKAYVKNFNDLRGNRLLIFTNQRMIFTTIIEFLDKKTFFSYPYRTIKAITLKQNKMTYFDWDDSFPPKRVPIYTYTFDFESENHIFSELLGQRDVDILKRQLDEIPALKKIIVIQEIYRQKRFDRIVNNPIFAYRFSYYVFNLLAIIVLLLFALGIFFHIGPFKV
;
A
#
# COMPACT_ATOMS: atom_id res chain seq x y z
N MET A 1 40.76 32.59 4.32
CA MET A 1 39.59 31.68 4.42
C MET A 1 39.81 30.50 3.47
N SER A 2 39.89 29.28 3.98
CA SER A 2 40.10 28.08 3.15
C SER A 2 38.82 27.73 2.40
N ASN A 3 38.93 27.46 1.09
CA ASN A 3 37.81 27.05 0.25
C ASN A 3 37.15 25.77 0.84
N PRO A 4 35.83 25.77 1.13
CA PRO A 4 35.13 24.63 1.73
C PRO A 4 35.31 23.32 0.95
N PHE A 5 35.37 23.40 -0.38
CA PHE A 5 35.60 22.26 -1.26
C PHE A 5 37.00 21.66 -1.04
N LYS A 6 38.04 22.50 -0.90
CA LYS A 6 39.40 22.02 -0.64
C LYS A 6 39.52 21.37 0.74
N VAL A 7 38.84 21.92 1.75
CA VAL A 7 38.81 21.34 3.10
C VAL A 7 38.18 19.95 3.08
N ILE A 8 37.05 19.79 2.38
CA ILE A 8 36.37 18.50 2.22
C ILE A 8 37.25 17.50 1.46
N ILE A 9 37.89 17.90 0.36
CA ILE A 9 38.78 17.02 -0.41
C ILE A 9 40.03 16.61 0.40
N HIS A 10 40.61 17.54 1.17
CA HIS A 10 41.73 17.20 2.05
C HIS A 10 41.33 16.27 3.18
N GLN A 11 40.12 16.42 3.71
CA GLN A 11 39.58 15.52 4.73
C GLN A 11 39.30 14.13 4.16
N ILE A 12 38.70 14.04 2.96
CA ILE A 12 38.52 12.76 2.24
C ILE A 12 39.87 12.08 1.98
N ASN A 13 40.88 12.83 1.51
CA ASN A 13 42.21 12.26 1.24
C ASN A 13 42.93 11.80 2.52
N LYS A 14 42.73 12.52 3.63
CA LYS A 14 43.27 12.15 4.95
C LYS A 14 42.56 10.94 5.55
N GLU A 15 41.27 10.79 5.28
CA GLU A 15 40.46 9.62 5.68
C GLU A 15 40.78 8.38 4.82
N ILE A 16 41.14 8.55 3.55
CA ILE A 16 41.64 7.45 2.69
C ILE A 16 43.01 6.92 3.16
N THR A 17 43.85 7.79 3.74
CA THR A 17 45.22 7.44 4.14
C THR A 17 45.38 7.06 5.63
N GLY A 18 44.36 7.29 6.46
CA GLY A 18 44.36 7.00 7.90
C GLY A 18 43.54 5.76 8.27
N THR A 19 44.20 4.73 8.77
CA THR A 19 43.62 3.42 9.06
C THR A 19 42.62 3.42 10.23
N SER A 20 41.42 2.89 9.94
CA SER A 20 40.48 2.15 10.83
C SER A 20 39.33 2.90 11.55
N LYS A 21 38.17 2.94 10.87
CA LYS A 21 36.91 2.30 11.30
C LYS A 21 36.15 1.85 10.04
N LYS A 22 36.28 0.56 9.68
CA LYS A 22 35.71 -0.15 8.51
C LYS A 22 35.13 0.76 7.44
N GLU A 23 35.97 1.09 6.45
CA GLU A 23 35.50 1.65 5.18
C GLU A 23 34.35 0.78 4.67
N LEU A 24 33.19 1.40 4.45
CA LEU A 24 32.01 0.69 3.96
C LEU A 24 32.40 -0.03 2.66
N ASN A 25 32.03 -1.30 2.53
CA ASN A 25 32.28 -2.02 1.29
C ASN A 25 31.50 -1.37 0.13
N ILE A 26 31.82 -1.71 -1.12
CA ILE A 26 31.20 -1.10 -2.30
C ILE A 26 29.67 -1.16 -2.24
N HIS A 27 29.10 -2.27 -1.76
CA HIS A 27 27.65 -2.44 -1.61
C HIS A 27 27.07 -1.51 -0.54
N GLN A 28 27.73 -1.38 0.60
CA GLN A 28 27.33 -0.50 1.69
C GLN A 28 27.45 0.99 1.31
N LYS A 29 28.51 1.38 0.59
CA LYS A 29 28.65 2.72 0.02
C LYS A 29 27.52 3.02 -0.96
N LYS A 30 27.21 2.08 -1.86
CA LYS A 30 26.10 2.20 -2.80
C LYS A 30 24.74 2.29 -2.09
N ALA A 31 24.53 1.50 -1.04
CA ALA A 31 23.32 1.53 -0.23
C ALA A 31 23.16 2.88 0.50
N LEU A 32 24.22 3.37 1.15
CA LEU A 32 24.23 4.66 1.83
C LEU A 32 24.00 5.82 0.85
N PHE A 33 24.63 5.76 -0.32
CA PHE A 33 24.41 6.74 -1.39
C PHE A 33 22.94 6.76 -1.84
N ASN A 34 22.35 5.58 -2.09
CA ASN A 34 20.94 5.47 -2.49
C ASN A 34 19.98 5.95 -1.38
N GLN A 35 20.26 5.63 -0.12
CA GLN A 35 19.49 6.12 1.04
C GLN A 35 19.55 7.64 1.14
N THR A 36 20.75 8.22 0.99
CA THR A 36 20.94 9.67 1.03
C THR A 36 20.20 10.35 -0.12
N LYS A 37 20.30 9.79 -1.33
CA LYS A 37 19.57 10.28 -2.52
C LYS A 37 18.06 10.25 -2.29
N MET A 38 17.53 9.17 -1.74
CA MET A 38 16.10 9.05 -1.42
C MET A 38 15.68 10.03 -0.33
N TYR A 39 16.50 10.21 0.71
CA TYR A 39 16.22 11.18 1.77
C TYR A 39 16.12 12.60 1.23
N ILE A 40 17.10 13.03 0.42
CA ILE A 40 17.09 14.35 -0.22
C ILE A 40 15.84 14.50 -1.10
N PHE A 41 15.54 13.47 -1.90
CA PHE A 41 14.36 13.46 -2.74
C PHE A 41 13.06 13.59 -1.93
N LEU A 42 12.94 12.88 -0.81
CA LEU A 42 11.75 12.96 0.04
C LEU A 42 11.56 14.36 0.64
N GLN A 43 12.64 15.05 1.00
CA GLN A 43 12.56 16.44 1.46
C GLN A 43 12.00 17.38 0.38
N ASP A 44 12.53 17.27 -0.85
CA ASP A 44 12.03 18.03 -2.01
C ASP A 44 10.57 17.67 -2.35
N PHE A 45 10.23 16.38 -2.28
CA PHE A 45 8.87 15.90 -2.48
C PHE A 45 7.89 16.49 -1.46
N ILE A 46 8.28 16.55 -0.18
CA ILE A 46 7.46 17.15 0.88
C ILE A 46 7.22 18.64 0.60
N GLN A 47 8.25 19.39 0.20
CA GLN A 47 8.10 20.80 -0.18
C GLN A 47 7.13 21.00 -1.35
N LYS A 48 7.10 20.06 -2.31
CA LYS A 48 6.12 20.08 -3.41
C LYS A 48 4.70 19.75 -2.97
N LEU A 49 4.53 19.08 -1.83
CA LEU A 49 3.23 18.78 -1.25
C LEU A 49 2.68 19.94 -0.40
N GLU A 50 3.55 20.74 0.24
CA GLU A 50 3.16 21.86 1.12
C GLU A 50 2.09 22.80 0.52
N PRO A 51 2.14 23.19 -0.77
CA PRO A 51 1.10 24.05 -1.37
C PRO A 51 -0.32 23.45 -1.38
N TYR A 52 -0.45 22.13 -1.19
CA TYR A 52 -1.74 21.43 -1.15
C TYR A 52 -2.28 21.28 0.27
N LEU A 53 -1.52 21.68 1.29
CA LEU A 53 -1.94 21.69 2.68
C LEU A 53 -2.80 22.93 2.97
N GLU A 54 -3.77 22.79 3.86
CA GLU A 54 -4.49 23.97 4.38
C GLU A 54 -3.56 24.85 5.23
N MET A 55 -3.92 26.13 5.43
CA MET A 55 -3.05 27.14 6.06
C MET A 55 -2.51 26.74 7.46
N ASP A 56 -3.31 26.00 8.23
CA ASP A 56 -2.95 25.48 9.57
C ASP A 56 -2.76 23.95 9.59
N GLU A 57 -2.58 23.34 8.42
CA GLU A 57 -2.35 21.92 8.28
C GLU A 57 -0.85 21.61 8.36
N GLN A 58 -0.47 20.81 9.35
CA GLN A 58 0.91 20.40 9.61
C GLN A 58 1.05 18.90 9.42
N ILE A 59 2.05 18.49 8.66
CA ILE A 59 2.44 17.08 8.56
C ILE A 59 3.01 16.63 9.91
N LYS A 60 2.51 15.50 10.42
CA LYS A 60 2.91 14.89 11.70
C LYS A 60 3.75 13.64 11.51
N ALA A 61 3.44 12.83 10.48
CA ALA A 61 4.18 11.60 10.22
C ALA A 61 3.98 11.10 8.79
N TYR A 62 4.81 10.12 8.42
CA TYR A 62 4.77 9.43 7.13
C TYR A 62 4.78 7.92 7.37
N LEU A 63 3.99 7.20 6.59
CA LEU A 63 3.97 5.74 6.54
C LEU A 63 4.22 5.29 5.10
N PRO A 64 5.41 4.73 4.80
CA PRO A 64 5.66 4.14 3.50
C PRO A 64 4.79 2.88 3.34
N LEU A 65 4.11 2.77 2.20
CA LEU A 65 3.23 1.65 1.87
C LEU A 65 3.76 0.85 0.66
N THR A 66 5.02 1.07 0.26
CA THR A 66 5.63 0.36 -0.86
C THR A 66 5.62 -1.16 -0.60
N THR A 67 5.28 -1.93 -1.63
CA THR A 67 5.32 -3.40 -1.61
C THR A 67 6.76 -3.89 -1.51
N ASP A 68 7.22 -4.23 -0.30
CA ASP A 68 8.51 -4.85 -0.01
C ASP A 68 8.40 -6.38 0.24
N GLY A 69 7.23 -6.94 -0.08
CA GLY A 69 6.85 -8.31 0.26
C GLY A 69 6.04 -8.43 1.56
N GLN A 70 5.94 -7.37 2.38
CA GLN A 70 5.15 -7.34 3.61
C GLN A 70 3.86 -6.53 3.46
N ASN A 71 3.89 -5.48 2.64
CA ASN A 71 2.72 -4.64 2.36
C ASN A 71 2.05 -5.00 1.04
N VAL A 72 0.73 -5.15 1.04
CA VAL A 72 -0.07 -5.47 -0.16
C VAL A 72 -1.33 -4.62 -0.18
N SER A 73 -1.55 -3.91 -1.29
CA SER A 73 -2.79 -3.20 -1.55
C SER A 73 -3.91 -4.19 -1.87
N ALA A 74 -5.01 -4.11 -1.14
CA ALA A 74 -6.22 -4.86 -1.49
C ALA A 74 -7.09 -4.10 -2.50
N VAL A 75 -6.98 -2.77 -2.55
CA VAL A 75 -7.76 -1.89 -3.41
C VAL A 75 -6.88 -0.71 -3.80
N GLY A 76 -6.40 -0.66 -5.05
CA GLY A 76 -5.63 0.50 -5.49
C GLY A 76 -4.69 0.34 -6.68
N LEU A 77 -4.67 -0.78 -7.39
CA LEU A 77 -3.85 -0.90 -8.60
C LEU A 77 -4.72 -1.34 -9.77
N GLY A 78 -4.72 -0.52 -10.83
CA GLY A 78 -5.08 -0.97 -12.17
C GLY A 78 -4.32 -2.25 -12.49
N LEU A 79 -4.89 -3.08 -13.37
CA LEU A 79 -4.72 -4.52 -13.57
C LEU A 79 -3.29 -5.14 -13.46
N LEU A 80 -2.19 -4.38 -13.43
CA LEU A 80 -0.81 -4.86 -13.25
C LEU A 80 0.11 -3.94 -12.40
N GLY A 81 -0.40 -2.83 -11.85
CA GLY A 81 0.34 -1.95 -10.94
C GLY A 81 1.65 -1.37 -11.49
N MET A 82 1.77 -1.19 -12.81
CA MET A 82 2.92 -0.52 -13.45
C MET A 82 2.47 0.83 -14.01
N TYR A 83 3.21 1.89 -13.71
CA TYR A 83 2.94 3.25 -14.16
C TYR A 83 3.88 3.66 -15.30
N HIS A 84 3.35 4.31 -16.33
CA HIS A 84 4.13 4.87 -17.43
C HIS A 84 4.21 6.40 -17.29
N PRO A 85 5.37 6.98 -16.94
CA PRO A 85 5.50 8.41 -16.69
C PRO A 85 5.48 9.24 -17.97
N GLU A 86 4.68 10.30 -18.00
CA GLU A 86 4.55 11.21 -19.15
C GLU A 86 5.49 12.43 -19.05
N SER A 87 5.56 13.04 -17.86
CA SER A 87 6.39 14.20 -17.54
C SER A 87 7.88 13.86 -17.39
N GLU A 88 8.73 14.84 -17.68
CA GLU A 88 10.19 14.71 -17.50
C GLU A 88 10.59 14.50 -16.04
N GLU A 89 9.84 15.09 -15.10
CA GLU A 89 10.06 14.90 -13.66
C GLU A 89 9.83 13.45 -13.23
N ALA A 90 8.69 12.85 -13.64
CA ALA A 90 8.37 11.47 -13.33
C ALA A 90 9.31 10.48 -14.04
N LYS A 91 9.71 10.76 -15.30
CA LYS A 91 10.73 9.96 -16.01
C LYS A 91 12.09 10.00 -15.30
N ALA A 92 12.51 11.18 -14.83
CA ALA A 92 13.74 11.34 -14.07
C ALA A 92 13.69 10.55 -12.77
N TYR A 93 12.57 10.55 -12.07
CA TYR A 93 12.35 9.73 -10.87
C TYR A 93 12.50 8.23 -11.16
N VAL A 94 11.81 7.71 -12.19
CA VAL A 94 11.93 6.29 -12.59
C VAL A 94 13.37 5.92 -12.89
N LYS A 95 14.08 6.73 -13.68
CA LYS A 95 15.48 6.50 -14.03
C LYS A 95 16.39 6.51 -12.80
N ASN A 96 16.07 7.34 -11.82
CA ASN A 96 16.88 7.55 -10.63
C ASN A 96 16.70 6.48 -9.54
N PHE A 97 15.51 5.89 -9.45
CA PHE A 97 15.12 5.00 -8.35
C PHE A 97 14.64 3.62 -8.81
N ASN A 98 14.56 3.37 -10.13
CA ASN A 98 14.08 2.13 -10.74
C ASN A 98 12.68 1.70 -10.25
N ASP A 99 11.82 2.69 -10.00
CA ASP A 99 10.51 2.48 -9.40
C ASP A 99 9.40 2.62 -10.45
N LEU A 100 8.87 1.48 -10.92
CA LEU A 100 7.79 1.41 -11.89
C LEU A 100 6.43 1.06 -11.27
N ARG A 101 6.44 0.54 -10.04
CA ARG A 101 5.22 0.14 -9.31
C ARG A 101 4.68 1.25 -8.42
N GLY A 102 5.47 2.29 -8.24
CA GLY A 102 5.14 3.47 -7.48
C GLY A 102 5.39 3.22 -6.00
N ASN A 103 6.40 3.87 -5.44
CA ASN A 103 6.53 4.05 -4.01
C ASN A 103 5.29 4.81 -3.52
N ARG A 104 4.63 4.26 -2.51
CA ARG A 104 3.37 4.79 -1.98
C ARG A 104 3.60 5.34 -0.61
N LEU A 105 2.97 6.47 -0.32
CA LEU A 105 3.11 7.17 0.94
C LEU A 105 1.75 7.53 1.49
N LEU A 106 1.52 7.20 2.76
CA LEU A 106 0.44 7.76 3.54
C LEU A 106 1.03 8.80 4.49
N ILE A 107 0.52 10.02 4.40
CA ILE A 107 0.98 11.18 5.13
C ILE A 107 -0.09 11.51 6.15
N PHE A 108 0.30 11.60 7.41
CA PHE A 108 -0.60 12.00 8.49
C PHE A 108 -0.40 13.48 8.78
N THR A 109 -1.47 14.25 8.76
CA THR A 109 -1.45 15.64 9.19
C THR A 109 -2.21 15.78 10.52
N ASN A 110 -2.34 17.00 11.03
CA ASN A 110 -3.27 17.27 12.14
C ASN A 110 -4.75 17.23 11.71
N GLN A 111 -5.07 17.20 10.41
CA GLN A 111 -6.45 17.36 9.91
C GLN A 111 -6.96 16.19 9.05
N ARG A 112 -6.07 15.52 8.29
CA ARG A 112 -6.42 14.45 7.36
C ARG A 112 -5.25 13.49 7.11
N MET A 113 -5.58 12.35 6.52
CA MET A 113 -4.59 11.50 5.86
C MET A 113 -4.51 11.86 4.38
N ILE A 114 -3.30 11.90 3.82
CA ILE A 114 -3.07 12.08 2.39
C ILE A 114 -2.36 10.84 1.86
N PHE A 115 -2.98 10.15 0.91
CA PHE A 115 -2.39 9.00 0.25
C PHE A 115 -1.96 9.38 -1.16
N THR A 116 -0.74 8.99 -1.53
CA THR A 116 -0.23 9.27 -2.86
C THR A 116 0.77 8.22 -3.31
N THR A 117 0.76 7.94 -4.61
CA THR A 117 1.87 7.28 -5.30
C THR A 117 2.85 8.38 -5.73
N ILE A 118 4.13 8.25 -5.39
CA ILE A 118 5.14 9.29 -5.66
C ILE A 118 5.20 9.60 -7.16
N ILE A 119 5.27 8.57 -8.00
CA ILE A 119 5.38 8.74 -9.46
C ILE A 119 4.15 9.46 -10.06
N GLU A 120 2.94 9.13 -9.60
CA GLU A 120 1.70 9.76 -10.06
C GLU A 120 1.58 11.22 -9.61
N PHE A 121 2.04 11.52 -8.40
CA PHE A 121 2.09 12.90 -7.93
C PHE A 121 3.10 13.73 -8.71
N LEU A 122 4.30 13.21 -8.96
CA LEU A 122 5.27 13.93 -9.79
C LEU A 122 4.68 14.22 -11.18
N ASP A 123 3.95 13.26 -11.75
CA ASP A 123 3.42 13.35 -13.11
C ASP A 123 2.19 14.23 -13.25
N LYS A 124 1.16 13.98 -12.43
CA LYS A 124 -0.18 14.57 -12.58
C LYS A 124 -0.64 15.33 -11.33
N LYS A 125 0.22 15.43 -10.30
CA LYS A 125 -0.09 16.02 -8.99
C LYS A 125 -1.30 15.36 -8.32
N THR A 126 -1.52 14.07 -8.62
CA THR A 126 -2.62 13.27 -8.10
C THR A 126 -2.33 12.79 -6.68
N PHE A 127 -3.29 12.97 -5.79
CA PHE A 127 -3.30 12.38 -4.45
C PHE A 127 -4.75 12.20 -3.96
N PHE A 128 -4.93 11.35 -2.95
CA PHE A 128 -6.20 11.14 -2.27
C PHE A 128 -6.16 11.77 -0.88
N SER A 129 -7.18 12.53 -0.55
CA SER A 129 -7.33 13.23 0.73
C SER A 129 -8.43 12.59 1.55
N TYR A 130 -8.14 12.24 2.80
CA TYR A 130 -9.06 11.58 3.73
C TYR A 130 -9.21 12.39 5.01
N PRO A 131 -10.16 13.36 5.06
CA PRO A 131 -10.44 14.15 6.25
C PRO A 131 -10.76 13.29 7.47
N TYR A 132 -10.18 13.59 8.63
CA TYR A 132 -10.47 12.77 9.83
C TYR A 132 -11.94 12.83 10.24
N ARG A 133 -12.61 13.96 9.98
CA ARG A 133 -14.05 14.16 10.27
C ARG A 133 -14.99 13.23 9.48
N THR A 134 -14.55 12.73 8.32
CA THR A 134 -15.36 11.87 7.44
C THR A 134 -15.15 10.39 7.73
N ILE A 135 -14.06 10.04 8.41
CA ILE A 135 -13.76 8.66 8.81
C ILE A 135 -14.53 8.30 10.08
N LYS A 136 -15.47 7.36 9.98
CA LYS A 136 -16.29 6.93 11.12
C LYS A 136 -15.59 5.89 11.99
N ALA A 137 -14.86 4.98 11.38
CA ALA A 137 -14.10 3.95 12.06
C ALA A 137 -12.90 3.53 11.21
N ILE A 138 -11.84 3.11 11.89
CA ILE A 138 -10.67 2.48 11.30
C ILE A 138 -10.69 1.01 11.68
N THR A 139 -10.68 0.16 10.67
CA THR A 139 -10.47 -1.28 10.84
C THR A 139 -8.99 -1.53 10.97
N LEU A 140 -8.58 -2.08 12.12
CA LEU A 140 -7.22 -2.58 12.33
C LEU A 140 -7.28 -4.01 12.83
N LYS A 141 -7.19 -4.95 11.89
CA LYS A 141 -7.34 -6.39 12.17
C LYS A 141 -6.02 -7.12 12.00
N GLN A 142 -5.57 -7.81 13.04
CA GLN A 142 -4.44 -8.73 12.93
C GLN A 142 -4.86 -10.02 12.24
N ASN A 143 -4.12 -10.41 11.22
CA ASN A 143 -4.24 -11.67 10.51
C ASN A 143 -3.01 -12.53 10.79
N LYS A 144 -3.22 -13.83 10.91
CA LYS A 144 -2.15 -14.83 11.04
C LYS A 144 -2.17 -15.71 9.80
N MET A 145 -1.12 -15.61 9.01
CA MET A 145 -0.83 -16.54 7.92
C MET A 145 0.25 -17.51 8.38
N THR A 146 0.35 -18.66 7.74
CA THR A 146 1.40 -19.64 8.03
C THR A 146 1.93 -20.12 6.70
N TYR A 147 3.25 -20.06 6.52
CA TYR A 147 3.91 -20.65 5.36
C TYR A 147 4.73 -21.85 5.79
N PHE A 148 5.04 -22.70 4.81
CA PHE A 148 5.92 -23.84 4.98
C PHE A 148 7.32 -23.42 4.62
N ASP A 149 8.21 -23.47 5.61
CA ASP A 149 9.63 -23.31 5.42
C ASP A 149 10.23 -24.68 5.04
N TRP A 150 10.70 -24.77 3.81
CA TRP A 150 11.25 -25.97 3.20
C TRP A 150 12.78 -25.99 3.24
N ASP A 151 13.44 -24.93 3.74
CA ASP A 151 14.88 -24.76 3.59
C ASP A 151 15.69 -25.68 4.52
N ASP A 152 15.16 -26.07 5.70
CA ASP A 152 15.99 -26.71 6.75
C ASP A 152 15.42 -27.98 7.42
N SER A 153 14.23 -28.50 7.08
CA SER A 153 13.71 -29.72 7.73
C SER A 153 12.58 -30.43 6.99
N PHE A 154 12.55 -31.77 7.05
CA PHE A 154 11.40 -32.61 6.71
C PHE A 154 10.83 -33.29 7.96
N PRO A 155 9.54 -33.09 8.31
CA PRO A 155 8.54 -32.30 7.60
C PRO A 155 8.80 -30.78 7.67
N PRO A 156 8.34 -30.00 6.67
CA PRO A 156 8.56 -28.56 6.61
C PRO A 156 8.01 -27.85 7.84
N LYS A 157 8.78 -26.87 8.34
CA LYS A 157 8.41 -26.12 9.54
C LYS A 157 7.32 -25.12 9.20
N ARG A 158 6.25 -25.11 9.98
CA ARG A 158 5.19 -24.10 9.88
C ARG A 158 5.65 -22.82 10.57
N VAL A 159 5.87 -21.76 9.79
CA VAL A 159 6.29 -20.46 10.31
C VAL A 159 5.11 -19.48 10.25
N PRO A 160 4.69 -18.89 11.38
CA PRO A 160 3.63 -17.91 11.39
C PRO A 160 4.13 -16.54 10.90
N ILE A 161 3.35 -15.92 10.01
CA ILE A 161 3.51 -14.53 9.59
C ILE A 161 2.30 -13.75 10.09
N TYR A 162 2.55 -12.62 10.75
CA TYR A 162 1.50 -11.71 11.19
C TYR A 162 1.43 -10.52 10.24
N THR A 163 0.23 -10.24 9.73
CA THR A 163 -0.08 -9.06 8.92
C THR A 163 -1.26 -8.34 9.54
N TYR A 164 -1.45 -7.06 9.22
CA TYR A 164 -2.54 -6.25 9.77
C TYR A 164 -3.33 -5.61 8.64
N THR A 165 -4.63 -5.87 8.57
CA THR A 165 -5.52 -5.14 7.67
C THR A 165 -5.77 -3.76 8.28
N PHE A 166 -5.28 -2.73 7.60
CA PHE A 166 -5.58 -1.34 7.87
C PHE A 166 -6.55 -0.82 6.80
N ASP A 167 -7.78 -0.54 7.22
CA ASP A 167 -8.87 -0.24 6.30
C ASP A 167 -9.83 0.80 6.88
N PHE A 168 -10.27 1.75 6.06
CA PHE A 168 -11.29 2.72 6.45
C PHE A 168 -12.05 3.23 5.23
N GLU A 169 -13.21 3.82 5.49
CA GLU A 169 -13.99 4.57 4.51
C GLU A 169 -14.01 6.05 4.89
N SER A 170 -13.73 6.90 3.91
CA SER A 170 -13.85 8.35 4.03
C SER A 170 -14.70 8.85 2.88
N GLU A 171 -15.84 9.45 3.21
CA GLU A 171 -16.84 9.90 2.22
C GLU A 171 -17.37 8.73 1.38
N ASN A 172 -16.92 8.57 0.14
CA ASN A 172 -17.24 7.42 -0.72
C ASN A 172 -15.96 6.69 -1.22
N HIS A 173 -14.82 6.95 -0.58
CA HIS A 173 -13.55 6.30 -0.91
C HIS A 173 -13.17 5.29 0.15
N ILE A 174 -12.78 4.10 -0.30
CA ILE A 174 -12.29 3.01 0.54
C ILE A 174 -10.78 2.99 0.43
N PHE A 175 -10.11 3.07 1.57
CA PHE A 175 -8.69 2.81 1.69
C PHE A 175 -8.51 1.43 2.36
N SER A 176 -7.67 0.56 1.78
CA SER A 176 -7.38 -0.75 2.35
C SER A 176 -5.97 -1.23 2.00
N GLU A 177 -5.15 -1.42 3.02
CA GLU A 177 -3.79 -1.96 2.91
C GLU A 177 -3.54 -3.08 3.92
N LEU A 178 -2.70 -4.03 3.55
CA LEU A 178 -2.09 -4.97 4.48
C LEU A 178 -0.75 -4.39 4.94
N LEU A 179 -0.55 -4.34 6.25
CA LEU A 179 0.65 -3.81 6.90
C LEU A 179 1.46 -4.93 7.55
N GLY A 180 2.79 -4.82 7.45
CA GLY A 180 3.72 -5.57 8.29
C GLY A 180 3.70 -5.10 9.74
N GLN A 181 4.39 -5.83 10.62
CA GLN A 181 4.47 -5.52 12.06
C GLN A 181 5.06 -4.11 12.32
N ARG A 182 6.12 -3.74 11.61
CA ARG A 182 6.80 -2.44 11.79
C ARG A 182 5.89 -1.26 11.40
N ASP A 183 5.14 -1.43 10.32
CA ASP A 183 4.27 -0.39 9.77
C ASP A 183 3.02 -0.19 10.61
N VAL A 184 2.47 -1.27 11.18
CA VAL A 184 1.35 -1.13 12.13
C VAL A 184 1.78 -0.44 13.43
N ASP A 185 3.02 -0.62 13.88
CA ASP A 185 3.50 0.04 15.10
C ASP A 185 3.64 1.56 14.88
N ILE A 186 4.04 1.98 13.67
CA ILE A 186 4.00 3.40 13.27
C ILE A 186 2.56 3.90 13.26
N LEU A 187 1.64 3.17 12.61
CA LEU A 187 0.23 3.55 12.55
C LEU A 187 -0.39 3.70 13.94
N LYS A 188 -0.20 2.71 14.83
CA LYS A 188 -0.72 2.75 16.22
C LYS A 188 -0.22 3.98 16.97
N ARG A 189 1.09 4.29 16.85
CA ARG A 189 1.65 5.50 17.44
C ARG A 189 0.94 6.75 16.94
N GLN A 190 0.67 6.85 15.63
CA GLN A 190 -0.02 8.02 15.08
C GLN A 190 -1.49 8.09 15.49
N LEU A 191 -2.18 6.95 15.62
CA LEU A 191 -3.54 6.89 16.16
C LEU A 191 -3.60 7.41 17.61
N ASP A 192 -2.54 7.20 18.40
CA ASP A 192 -2.48 7.64 19.79
C ASP A 192 -2.01 9.10 19.95
N GLU A 193 -1.07 9.55 19.11
CA GLU A 193 -0.41 10.87 19.22
C GLU A 193 -1.18 11.99 18.52
N ILE A 194 -1.85 11.72 17.39
CA ILE A 194 -2.55 12.75 16.62
C ILE A 194 -3.97 12.94 17.21
N PRO A 195 -4.31 14.12 17.78
CA PRO A 195 -5.55 14.29 18.54
C PRO A 195 -6.84 14.02 17.74
N ALA A 196 -6.82 14.30 16.45
CA ALA A 196 -7.97 14.09 15.57
C ALA A 196 -8.14 12.60 15.20
N LEU A 197 -7.05 11.86 14.98
CA LEU A 197 -7.08 10.41 14.74
C LEU A 197 -7.52 9.64 15.97
N LYS A 198 -7.06 10.05 17.17
CA LYS A 198 -7.40 9.41 18.44
C LYS A 198 -8.90 9.35 18.72
N LYS A 199 -9.68 10.26 18.13
CA LYS A 199 -11.15 10.31 18.26
C LYS A 199 -11.85 9.27 17.38
N ILE A 200 -11.16 8.71 16.39
CA ILE A 200 -11.71 7.72 15.48
C ILE A 200 -11.73 6.36 16.17
N ILE A 201 -12.86 5.66 16.08
CA ILE A 201 -13.02 4.35 16.71
C ILE A 201 -12.21 3.32 15.92
N VAL A 202 -11.36 2.56 16.63
CA VAL A 202 -10.62 1.43 16.05
C VAL A 202 -11.38 0.14 16.32
N ILE A 203 -11.66 -0.63 15.27
CA ILE A 203 -12.45 -1.85 15.30
C ILE A 203 -11.73 -3.00 14.59
N GLN A 204 -12.16 -4.24 14.82
CA GLN A 204 -11.58 -5.43 14.20
C GLN A 204 -12.32 -5.89 12.93
N GLU A 205 -13.50 -5.35 12.67
CA GLU A 205 -14.34 -5.71 11.52
C GLU A 205 -14.42 -4.58 10.50
N ILE A 206 -14.48 -4.91 9.21
CA ILE A 206 -14.57 -3.92 8.14
C ILE A 206 -15.84 -3.08 8.28
N TYR A 207 -15.71 -1.80 8.59
CA TYR A 207 -16.84 -0.86 8.62
C TYR A 207 -17.08 -0.23 7.25
N ARG A 208 -18.35 -0.18 6.84
CA ARG A 208 -18.80 0.58 5.67
C ARG A 208 -20.07 1.35 5.99
N GLN A 209 -20.19 2.58 5.52
CA GLN A 209 -21.38 3.41 5.72
C GLN A 209 -22.59 2.81 4.97
N LYS A 210 -22.39 2.36 3.73
CA LYS A 210 -23.42 1.64 2.97
C LYS A 210 -23.32 0.15 3.24
N ARG A 211 -24.34 -0.41 3.91
CA ARG A 211 -24.43 -1.85 4.17
C ARG A 211 -24.52 -2.70 2.90
N PHE A 212 -24.98 -2.13 1.79
CA PHE A 212 -25.05 -2.84 0.50
C PHE A 212 -23.66 -3.12 -0.08
N ASP A 213 -22.70 -2.22 0.12
CA ASP A 213 -21.32 -2.40 -0.35
C ASP A 213 -20.60 -3.54 0.38
N ARG A 214 -21.00 -3.84 1.63
CA ARG A 214 -20.54 -5.03 2.38
C ARG A 214 -20.95 -6.35 1.73
N ILE A 215 -22.00 -6.37 0.91
CA ILE A 215 -22.53 -7.57 0.25
C ILE A 215 -21.96 -7.69 -1.16
N VAL A 216 -21.93 -6.60 -1.94
CA VAL A 216 -21.49 -6.61 -3.35
C VAL A 216 -19.97 -6.72 -3.49
N ASN A 217 -19.18 -6.08 -2.62
CA ASN A 217 -17.71 -6.11 -2.68
C ASN A 217 -17.08 -7.22 -1.82
N ASN A 218 -17.87 -8.22 -1.39
CA ASN A 218 -17.32 -9.37 -0.68
C ASN A 218 -17.00 -10.50 -1.66
N PRO A 219 -15.72 -10.74 -2.00
CA PRO A 219 -15.34 -11.75 -2.99
C PRO A 219 -15.77 -13.17 -2.58
N ILE A 220 -15.88 -13.46 -1.28
CA ILE A 220 -16.38 -14.76 -0.79
C ILE A 220 -17.88 -14.89 -1.07
N PHE A 221 -18.65 -13.82 -0.90
CA PHE A 221 -20.08 -13.81 -1.24
C PHE A 221 -20.28 -13.90 -2.75
N ALA A 222 -19.52 -13.14 -3.55
CA ALA A 222 -19.57 -13.18 -5.01
C ALA A 222 -19.24 -14.59 -5.55
N TYR A 223 -18.22 -15.25 -5.01
CA TYR A 223 -17.87 -16.63 -5.38
C TYR A 223 -18.95 -17.63 -4.97
N ARG A 224 -19.49 -17.54 -3.75
CA ARG A 224 -20.58 -18.43 -3.33
C ARG A 224 -21.83 -18.20 -4.18
N PHE A 225 -22.18 -16.94 -4.43
CA PHE A 225 -23.33 -16.56 -5.24
C PHE A 225 -23.18 -17.06 -6.68
N SER A 226 -22.03 -16.84 -7.32
CA SER A 226 -21.76 -17.37 -8.66
C SER A 226 -21.82 -18.90 -8.68
N TYR A 227 -21.20 -19.57 -7.71
CA TYR A 227 -21.27 -21.02 -7.58
C TYR A 227 -22.72 -21.53 -7.49
N TYR A 228 -23.56 -20.96 -6.63
CA TYR A 228 -24.96 -21.38 -6.50
C TYR A 228 -25.79 -21.04 -7.74
N VAL A 229 -25.59 -19.87 -8.35
CA VAL A 229 -26.30 -19.46 -9.58
C VAL A 229 -25.95 -20.38 -10.75
N PHE A 230 -24.67 -20.70 -10.96
CA PHE A 230 -24.25 -21.62 -12.02
C PHE A 230 -24.75 -23.04 -11.79
N ASN A 231 -24.75 -23.53 -10.55
CA ASN A 231 -25.33 -24.85 -10.24
C ASN A 231 -26.85 -24.87 -10.45
N LEU A 232 -27.57 -23.81 -10.06
CA LEU A 232 -29.01 -23.71 -10.29
C LEU A 232 -29.33 -23.66 -11.79
N LEU A 233 -28.59 -22.88 -12.57
CA LEU A 233 -28.69 -22.83 -14.03
C LEU A 233 -28.42 -24.20 -14.67
N ALA A 234 -27.38 -24.91 -14.21
CA ALA A 234 -27.09 -26.26 -14.69
C ALA A 234 -28.23 -27.24 -14.38
N ILE A 235 -28.82 -27.17 -13.18
CA ILE A 235 -29.97 -27.99 -12.80
C ILE A 235 -31.19 -27.67 -13.68
N ILE A 236 -31.47 -26.38 -13.93
CA ILE A 236 -32.58 -25.96 -14.80
C ILE A 236 -32.36 -26.46 -16.23
N VAL A 237 -31.14 -26.34 -16.77
CA VAL A 237 -30.79 -26.86 -18.09
C VAL A 237 -30.97 -28.38 -18.14
N LEU A 238 -30.50 -29.12 -17.13
CA LEU A 238 -30.67 -30.57 -17.05
C LEU A 238 -32.15 -30.97 -16.95
N LEU A 239 -32.97 -30.22 -16.20
CA LEU A 239 -34.41 -30.42 -16.13
C LEU A 239 -35.09 -30.14 -17.47
N LEU A 240 -34.68 -29.09 -18.19
CA LEU A 240 -35.18 -28.80 -19.53
C LEU A 240 -34.78 -29.87 -20.54
N PHE A 241 -33.56 -30.43 -20.44
CA PHE A 241 -33.13 -31.59 -21.24
C PHE A 241 -33.96 -32.84 -20.91
N ALA A 242 -34.17 -33.14 -19.63
CA ALA A 242 -34.99 -34.27 -19.21
C ALA A 242 -36.45 -34.11 -19.68
N LEU A 243 -37.04 -32.92 -19.52
CA LEU A 243 -38.39 -32.62 -20.00
C LEU A 243 -38.48 -32.69 -21.54
N GLY A 244 -37.43 -32.27 -22.26
CA GLY A 244 -37.34 -32.41 -23.71
C GLY A 244 -37.32 -33.87 -24.16
N ILE A 245 -36.54 -34.72 -23.48
CA ILE A 245 -36.42 -36.16 -23.78
C ILE A 245 -37.70 -36.92 -23.41
N PHE A 246 -38.31 -36.65 -22.25
CA PHE A 246 -39.46 -37.41 -21.76
C PHE A 246 -40.81 -36.91 -22.27
N PHE A 247 -40.96 -35.60 -22.53
CA PHE A 247 -42.25 -34.97 -22.85
C PHE A 247 -42.28 -34.25 -24.21
N HIS A 248 -41.19 -34.25 -25.00
CA HIS A 248 -41.10 -33.58 -26.31
C HIS A 248 -41.46 -32.08 -26.27
N ILE A 249 -41.23 -31.41 -25.14
CA ILE A 249 -41.44 -29.97 -24.96
C ILE A 249 -40.08 -29.31 -24.77
N GLY A 250 -39.62 -28.55 -25.76
CA GLY A 250 -38.35 -27.80 -25.72
C GLY A 250 -37.72 -27.56 -27.10
N PRO A 251 -36.58 -26.84 -27.17
CA PRO A 251 -35.91 -26.46 -28.42
C PRO A 251 -35.24 -27.64 -29.17
N PHE A 252 -35.18 -28.81 -28.55
CA PHE A 252 -34.62 -30.05 -29.12
C PHE A 252 -35.72 -31.03 -29.55
N LYS A 253 -36.82 -30.54 -30.12
CA LYS A 253 -37.79 -31.40 -30.82
C LYS A 253 -37.11 -32.06 -32.02
N VAL A 254 -36.88 -33.36 -31.96
CA VAL A 254 -36.68 -34.24 -33.13
C VAL A 254 -37.95 -35.06 -33.30
#